data_AF-F9VD05-F1
#
_entry.id   AF-F9VD05-F1
#
_cell.length_a   1.000
_cell.length_b   1.000
_cell.length_c   1.000
_cell.angle_alpha   90.00
_cell.angle_beta   90.00
_cell.angle_gamma   90.00
#
_symmetry.space_group_name_H-M   'P 1'
#
loop_
_entity.id
_entity.type
_entity.pdbx_description
1 polymer ?
#
loop_
_entity_poly.entity_id
_entity_poly.type
_entity_poly.pdbx_seq_one_letter_code
_entity_poly.pdbx_strand_id
1 'polypeptide(L)' 'MINLVLQFYLKGLLISFLVVGLLSLLYGFIYWLRNHHKPRNVWRNRLFDIILVDILTIPILSFAVVGILIILRIR' A
#
# COMPACT_ATOMS: atom_id res chain seq x y z
N MET A 1 -14.61 22.24 -8.84
CA MET A 1 -13.84 22.06 -7.58
C MET A 1 -13.86 20.61 -7.08
N ILE A 2 -15.03 19.97 -6.89
CA ILE A 2 -15.11 18.55 -6.45
C ILE A 2 -14.30 17.59 -7.34
N ASN A 3 -14.34 17.80 -8.66
CA ASN A 3 -13.68 16.93 -9.63
C ASN A 3 -12.14 16.96 -9.51
N LEU A 4 -11.59 18.10 -9.08
CA LEU A 4 -10.15 18.28 -8.89
C LEU A 4 -9.68 17.54 -7.64
N VAL A 5 -10.43 17.67 -6.54
CA VAL A 5 -10.17 16.98 -5.26
C VAL A 5 -10.27 15.47 -5.45
N LEU A 6 -11.30 14.99 -6.15
CA LEU A 6 -11.47 13.57 -6.47
C LEU A 6 -10.29 13.03 -7.30
N GLN A 7 -9.83 13.78 -8.31
CA GLN A 7 -8.68 13.38 -9.12
C GLN A 7 -7.40 13.27 -8.30
N PHE A 8 -7.15 14.20 -7.37
CA PHE A 8 -6.00 14.12 -6.49
C PHE A 8 -6.09 12.93 -5.55
N TYR A 9 -7.25 12.71 -4.97
CA TYR A 9 -7.50 11.55 -4.10
C TYR A 9 -7.25 10.23 -4.83
N LEU A 10 -7.81 10.06 -6.04
CA LEU A 10 -7.60 8.86 -6.84
C LEU A 10 -6.13 8.67 -7.23
N LYS A 11 -5.41 9.75 -7.57
CA LYS A 11 -3.96 9.70 -7.83
C LYS A 11 -3.16 9.30 -6.59
N GLY A 12 -3.44 9.92 -5.44
CA GLY A 12 -2.77 9.58 -4.18
C GLY A 12 -3.05 8.16 -3.73
N LEU A 13 -4.27 7.68 -3.94
CA LEU A 13 -4.68 6.31 -3.66
C LEU A 13 -3.92 5.33 -4.55
N LEU A 14 -3.82 5.61 -5.85
CA LEU A 14 -3.11 4.75 -6.79
C LEU A 14 -1.61 4.69 -6.50
N ILE A 15 -0.99 5.83 -6.19
CA ILE A 15 0.43 5.89 -5.78
C ILE A 15 0.64 5.08 -4.49
N SER A 16 -0.22 5.27 -3.49
CA SER A 16 -0.11 4.58 -2.20
C SER A 16 -0.31 3.07 -2.34
N PHE A 17 -1.28 2.66 -3.18
CA PHE A 17 -1.51 1.26 -3.51
C PHE A 17 -0.29 0.63 -4.17
N LEU A 18 0.34 1.33 -5.13
CA LEU A 18 1.55 0.84 -5.80
C LEU A 18 2.73 0.73 -4.81
N VAL A 19 2.97 1.76 -4.00
CA VAL A 19 4.08 1.78 -3.05
C VAL A 19 3.93 0.67 -2.01
N VAL A 20 2.78 0.61 -1.34
CA VAL A 20 2.54 -0.39 -0.29
C VAL A 20 2.47 -1.78 -0.91
N GLY A 21 1.78 -1.95 -2.04
CA GLY A 21 1.72 -3.22 -2.75
C GLY A 21 3.09 -3.76 -3.17
N LEU A 22 4.00 -2.91 -3.66
CA LEU A 22 5.37 -3.33 -3.98
C LEU A 22 6.14 -3.76 -2.73
N LEU A 23 6.05 -2.99 -1.64
CA LEU A 23 6.72 -3.32 -0.38
C LEU A 23 6.20 -4.64 0.20
N SER A 24 4.89 -4.85 0.16
CA SER A 24 4.22 -6.05 0.64
C SER A 24 4.55 -7.27 -0.23
N LEU A 25 4.62 -7.12 -1.55
CA LEU A 25 5.09 -8.17 -2.46
C LEU A 25 6.56 -8.52 -2.22
N LEU A 26 7.43 -7.54 -2.07
CA LEU A 26 8.85 -7.76 -1.77
C LEU A 26 9.03 -8.48 -0.44
N TYR A 27 8.33 -8.02 0.60
CA TYR A 27 8.38 -8.65 1.92
C TYR A 27 7.87 -10.10 1.88
N GLY A 28 6.73 -10.34 1.21
CA GLY A 28 6.19 -11.67 0.99
C GLY A 28 7.18 -12.57 0.23
N PHE A 29 7.79 -12.07 -0.84
CA PHE A 29 8.75 -12.82 -1.65
C PHE A 29 10.02 -13.19 -0.88
N ILE A 30 10.61 -12.24 -0.14
CA ILE A 30 11.78 -12.49 0.72
C ILE A 30 11.44 -13.50 1.81
N TYR A 31 10.26 -13.37 2.44
CA TYR A 31 9.80 -14.31 3.46
C TYR A 31 9.59 -15.72 2.88
N TRP A 32 9.12 -15.84 1.64
CA TRP A 32 8.98 -17.10 0.91
C TRP A 32 10.31 -17.79 0.66
N LEU A 33 11.26 -17.08 0.08
CA LEU A 33 12.62 -17.56 -0.14
C LEU A 33 13.26 -18.11 1.15
N ARG A 34 13.10 -17.40 2.27
CA ARG A 34 13.75 -17.77 3.53
C ARG A 34 13.02 -18.89 4.28
N ASN A 35 11.69 -18.98 4.17
CA ASN A 35 10.87 -19.84 5.03
C ASN A 35 10.10 -20.92 4.26
N HIS A 36 10.67 -21.43 3.16
CA HIS A 36 10.10 -22.47 2.31
C HIS A 36 9.66 -23.76 3.03
N HIS A 37 10.23 -24.04 4.21
CA HIS A 37 10.00 -25.27 4.97
C HIS A 37 8.79 -25.17 5.92
N LYS A 38 8.15 -24.00 6.04
CA LYS A 38 7.04 -23.79 6.98
C LYS A 38 5.71 -24.33 6.42
N PRO A 39 4.82 -24.84 7.31
CA PRO A 39 3.53 -25.36 6.89
C PRO A 39 2.65 -24.28 6.24
N ARG A 40 1.83 -24.70 5.26
CA ARG A 40 0.92 -23.82 4.48
C ARG A 40 0.03 -22.91 5.33
N ASN A 41 -0.34 -23.35 6.53
CA ASN A 41 -1.18 -22.58 7.45
C ASN A 41 -0.49 -21.28 7.94
N VAL A 42 0.82 -21.35 8.20
CA VAL A 42 1.61 -20.18 8.63
C VAL A 42 1.76 -19.18 7.48
N TRP A 43 1.89 -19.69 6.26
CA TRP A 43 1.90 -18.90 5.04
C TRP A 43 0.60 -18.13 4.83
N ARG A 44 -0.54 -18.81 4.97
CA ARG A 44 -1.85 -18.19 4.82
C ARG A 44 -2.08 -17.10 5.88
N ASN A 45 -1.71 -17.37 7.13
CA ASN A 45 -1.87 -16.38 8.21
C ASN A 45 -1.02 -15.13 7.94
N ARG A 46 0.22 -15.32 7.49
CA ARG A 46 1.10 -14.20 7.13
C ARG A 46 0.57 -13.40 5.93
N LEU A 47 -0.01 -14.07 4.94
CA LEU A 47 -0.64 -13.38 3.80
C LEU A 47 -1.80 -12.50 4.28
N PHE A 48 -2.64 -13.00 5.18
CA PHE A 48 -3.72 -12.21 5.78
C PHE A 48 -3.20 -11.03 6.60
N ASP A 49 -2.13 -11.21 7.38
CA ASP A 49 -1.49 -10.09 8.09
C ASP A 49 -1.03 -9.00 7.13
N ILE A 50 -0.38 -9.37 6.02
CA ILE A 50 0.13 -8.43 5.01
C ILE A 50 -1.04 -7.68 4.36
N ILE A 51 -2.08 -8.39 3.94
CA ILE A 51 -3.28 -7.77 3.34
C ILE A 51 -3.96 -6.83 4.35
N LEU A 52 -4.03 -7.22 5.63
CA LEU A 52 -4.62 -6.39 6.68
C LEU A 52 -3.83 -5.09 6.88
N VAL A 53 -2.49 -5.18 6.89
CA VAL A 53 -1.63 -3.99 6.88
C VAL A 53 -1.90 -3.14 5.65
N ASP A 54 -1.96 -3.72 4.45
CA ASP A 54 -2.21 -2.97 3.22
C ASP A 54 -3.53 -2.20 3.28
N ILE A 55 -4.62 -2.87 3.67
CA ILE A 55 -5.96 -2.25 3.78
C ILE A 55 -5.97 -1.11 4.80
N LEU A 56 -5.23 -1.22 5.90
CA LEU A 56 -5.17 -0.19 6.94
C LEU A 56 -4.26 0.98 6.56
N THR A 57 -3.12 0.71 5.92
CA THR A 57 -2.07 1.72 5.69
C THR A 57 -2.31 2.51 4.40
N ILE A 58 -2.85 1.87 3.35
CA ILE A 58 -3.09 2.53 2.04
C ILE A 58 -3.98 3.78 2.16
N PRO A 59 -5.10 3.79 2.89
CA PRO A 59 -5.93 4.98 3.05
C PRO A 59 -5.17 6.13 3.71
N ILE A 60 -4.41 5.83 4.77
CA ILE A 60 -3.63 6.82 5.53
C ILE A 60 -2.53 7.42 4.64
N LEU A 61 -1.79 6.58 3.94
CA LEU A 61 -0.74 7.01 2.99
C LEU A 61 -1.33 7.80 1.83
N SER A 62 -2.51 7.43 1.34
CA SER A 62 -3.21 8.15 0.27
C SER A 62 -3.47 9.59 0.68
N PHE A 63 -3.98 9.84 1.89
CA PHE A 63 -4.18 11.20 2.38
C PHE A 63 -2.88 11.99 2.50
N ALA A 64 -1.79 11.35 2.96
CA ALA A 64 -0.47 12.00 3.02
C ALA A 64 0.05 12.38 1.63
N VAL A 65 -0.05 11.47 0.65
CA VAL A 65 0.36 11.71 -0.74
C VAL A 65 -0.48 12.82 -1.38
N VAL A 66 -1.79 12.85 -1.14
CA VAL A 66 -2.66 13.93 -1.60
C VAL A 66 -2.19 15.28 -1.06
N GLY A 67 -1.87 15.37 0.24
CA GLY A 67 -1.33 16.58 0.86
C GLY A 67 -0.05 17.06 0.19
N ILE A 68 0.88 16.14 -0.07
CA ILE A 68 2.15 16.44 -0.77
C ILE A 68 1.89 16.90 -2.21
N LEU A 69 1.02 16.22 -2.96
CA LEU A 69 0.67 16.58 -4.33
C LEU A 69 0.03 17.97 -4.42
N ILE A 70 -0.79 18.34 -3.44
CA ILE A 70 -1.38 19.68 -3.38
C ILE A 70 -0.30 20.74 -3.13
N ILE A 71 0.61 20.51 -2.17
CA ILE A 71 1.71 21.43 -1.88
C ILE A 71 2.61 21.62 -3.11
N LEU A 72 2.96 20.53 -3.79
CA LEU A 72 3.82 20.56 -4.98
C LEU A 72 3.16 21.22 -6.20
N ARG A 73 1.82 21.22 -6.30
CA ARG A 73 1.13 21.92 -7.40
C ARG A 73 0.87 23.39 -7.12
N ILE A 74 0.73 23.77 -5.85
CA ILE A 74 0.53 25.17 -5.45
C ILE A 74 1.83 25.98 -5.61
N ARG A 75 2.98 25.32 -5.57
CA ARG A 75 4.29 25.89 -5.89
C ARG A 75 4.57 25.88 -7.39
#